data_AF-A0A0R1GNA0-F1
#
_entry.id   AF-A0A0R1GNA0-F1
#
_cell.length_a   1.000
_cell.length_b   1.000
_cell.length_c   1.000
_cell.angle_alpha   90.00
_cell.angle_beta   90.00
_cell.angle_gamma   90.00
#
_symmetry.space_group_name_H-M   'P 1'
#
loop_
_entity.id
_entity.type
_entity.pdbx_description
1 polymer ?
#
loop_
_entity_poly.entity_id
_entity_poly.type
_entity_poly.pdbx_seq_one_letter_code
_entity_poly.pdbx_strand_id
1 'polypeptide(L)'
;MAKGGHYMTPAQFVIALHLIAGQPQTYQFKQAFWQHYDVTPQQILPTLLKQHLVQVSHDALVVLPQQTVAALKVVLRRQQLKISGRKAELVARLAAVTPDQWQADFPQGYYQVTPAGQTLLTCDTTSWWVHCHYFPGIIDFEQAKRQQLPAVGLSETACVAQLLTAANTAAQTQGDFAQQYLVQHLRFQAAWAAKQPGQSLLALLRCVDFELAGVSMCHTQQACQHALTPRSFDYRLTYYKVEAYYSQCFQQLMVQDNLDLTDILAAYATIQDELALPTILMQPAQRRQVLAWTLTQQGAQLATFYQELGRQTFQNKPV
;
A
#
# COMPACT_ATOMS: atom_id res chain seq x y z
N MET A 1 5.16 -33.29 28.31
CA MET A 1 5.09 -31.84 28.64
C MET A 1 4.00 -31.22 27.78
N ALA A 2 2.98 -30.65 28.42
CA ALA A 2 1.80 -30.12 27.75
C ALA A 2 2.16 -28.92 26.87
N LYS A 3 1.82 -28.98 25.57
CA LYS A 3 1.90 -27.83 24.67
C LYS A 3 0.85 -26.81 25.13
N GLY A 4 1.31 -25.68 25.67
CA GLY A 4 0.44 -24.56 26.00
C GLY A 4 -0.36 -24.15 24.76
N GLY A 5 -1.66 -23.93 24.93
CA GLY A 5 -2.50 -23.38 23.87
C GLY A 5 -1.99 -22.00 23.50
N HIS A 6 -1.34 -21.88 22.35
CA HIS A 6 -0.96 -20.58 21.81
C HIS A 6 -2.24 -19.87 21.37
N TYR A 7 -2.62 -18.83 22.10
CA TYR A 7 -3.71 -17.95 21.74
C TYR A 7 -3.26 -17.06 20.57
N MET A 8 -4.09 -16.97 19.53
CA MET A 8 -3.84 -16.03 18.45
C MET A 8 -3.86 -14.58 18.98
N THR A 9 -2.95 -13.75 18.48
CA THR A 9 -2.89 -12.32 18.80
C THR A 9 -3.91 -11.52 17.99
N PRO A 10 -4.29 -10.31 18.46
CA PRO A 10 -5.14 -9.40 17.68
C PRO A 10 -4.65 -9.17 16.24
N ALA A 11 -3.34 -8.94 16.06
CA ALA A 11 -2.72 -8.80 14.74
C ALA A 11 -2.97 -10.00 13.81
N GLN A 12 -2.83 -11.22 14.34
CA GLN A 12 -3.04 -12.44 13.56
C GLN A 12 -4.50 -12.60 13.16
N PHE A 13 -5.44 -12.17 14.01
CA PHE A 13 -6.85 -12.13 13.65
C PHE A 13 -7.12 -11.13 12.53
N VAL A 14 -6.55 -9.93 12.59
CA VAL A 14 -6.70 -8.91 11.54
C VAL A 14 -6.21 -9.42 10.19
N ILE A 15 -5.01 -10.01 10.15
CA ILE A 15 -4.44 -10.59 8.92
C ILE A 15 -5.35 -11.69 8.37
N ALA A 16 -5.82 -12.58 9.24
CA ALA A 16 -6.70 -13.67 8.84
C ALA A 16 -8.06 -13.17 8.33
N LEU A 17 -8.63 -12.13 8.96
CA LEU A 17 -9.88 -11.50 8.56
C LEU A 17 -9.77 -10.85 7.17
N HIS A 18 -8.67 -10.14 6.89
CA HIS A 18 -8.43 -9.57 5.56
C HIS A 18 -8.34 -10.64 4.47
N LEU A 19 -7.73 -11.79 4.76
CA LEU A 19 -7.59 -12.86 3.79
C LEU A 19 -8.86 -13.68 3.56
N ILE A 20 -9.72 -13.80 4.57
CA ILE A 20 -10.90 -14.69 4.51
C ILE A 20 -12.17 -13.97 4.07
N ALA A 21 -12.24 -12.64 4.19
CA ALA A 21 -13.41 -11.87 3.81
C ALA A 21 -13.83 -12.17 2.37
N GLY A 22 -15.05 -12.68 2.19
CA GLY A 22 -15.61 -13.02 0.88
C GLY A 22 -15.03 -14.28 0.24
N GLN A 23 -14.27 -15.10 0.97
CA GLN A 23 -13.75 -16.39 0.49
C GLN A 23 -14.78 -17.53 0.69
N PRO A 24 -14.76 -18.58 -0.15
CA PRO A 24 -15.67 -19.72 0.00
C PRO A 24 -15.40 -20.50 1.29
N GLN A 25 -16.39 -21.26 1.77
CA GLN A 25 -16.25 -22.10 2.98
C GLN A 25 -15.16 -23.18 2.90
N THR A 26 -14.64 -23.46 1.71
CA THR A 26 -13.53 -24.39 1.47
C THR A 26 -12.17 -23.70 1.49
N TYR A 27 -12.12 -22.39 1.76
CA TYR A 27 -10.89 -21.62 1.80
C TYR A 27 -9.92 -22.16 2.86
N GLN A 28 -8.63 -22.18 2.50
CA GLN A 28 -7.56 -22.65 3.36
C GLN A 28 -6.45 -21.62 3.38
N PHE A 29 -5.89 -21.38 4.57
CA PHE A 29 -4.76 -20.49 4.81
C PHE A 29 -3.43 -21.11 4.34
N LYS A 30 -3.24 -21.25 3.03
CA LYS A 30 -2.06 -21.92 2.45
C LYS A 30 -0.80 -21.06 2.41
N GLN A 31 -0.88 -19.81 2.85
CA GLN A 31 0.24 -18.89 2.74
C GLN A 31 1.40 -19.31 3.64
N ALA A 32 2.61 -19.38 3.10
CA ALA A 32 3.79 -19.86 3.85
C ALA A 32 4.13 -18.96 5.05
N PHE A 33 3.75 -17.68 5.00
CA PHE A 33 4.09 -16.70 6.02
C PHE A 33 3.49 -17.00 7.40
N TRP A 34 2.46 -17.85 7.50
CA TRP A 34 1.86 -18.22 8.79
C TRP A 34 2.87 -18.85 9.74
N GLN A 35 3.94 -19.46 9.20
CA GLN A 35 5.08 -19.97 9.96
C GLN A 35 5.78 -18.87 10.76
N HIS A 36 5.79 -17.62 10.28
CA HIS A 36 6.42 -16.49 10.98
C HIS A 36 5.61 -15.98 12.18
N TYR A 37 4.32 -16.31 12.23
CA TYR A 37 3.43 -15.91 13.31
C TYR A 37 3.27 -16.99 14.38
N ASP A 38 3.99 -18.12 14.28
CA ASP A 38 3.83 -19.29 15.14
C ASP A 38 2.37 -19.81 15.20
N VAL A 39 1.58 -19.54 14.15
CA VAL A 39 0.18 -19.99 14.03
C VAL A 39 0.08 -21.12 13.03
N THR A 40 -0.63 -22.18 13.40
CA THR A 40 -0.94 -23.28 12.49
C THR A 40 -2.17 -22.91 11.66
N PRO A 41 -2.09 -22.81 10.31
CA PRO A 41 -3.20 -22.40 9.45
C PRO A 41 -4.54 -23.10 9.70
N GLN A 42 -4.48 -24.38 10.08
CA GLN A 42 -5.64 -25.22 10.37
C GLN A 42 -6.41 -24.76 11.62
N GLN A 43 -5.78 -23.99 12.51
CA GLN A 43 -6.38 -23.50 13.76
C GLN A 43 -7.03 -22.12 13.60
N ILE A 44 -6.65 -21.36 12.56
CA ILE A 44 -7.07 -19.97 12.37
C ILE A 44 -8.59 -19.88 12.19
N LEU A 45 -9.11 -20.58 11.20
CA LEU A 45 -10.51 -20.51 10.83
C LEU A 45 -11.46 -21.01 11.94
N PRO A 46 -11.22 -22.18 12.57
CA PRO A 46 -11.99 -22.61 13.73
C PRO A 46 -11.99 -21.57 14.87
N THR A 47 -10.85 -20.89 15.08
CA THR A 47 -10.75 -19.86 16.13
C THR A 47 -11.57 -18.62 15.79
N LEU A 48 -11.52 -18.12 14.55
CA LEU A 48 -12.32 -16.97 14.11
C LEU A 48 -13.83 -17.25 14.22
N LEU A 49 -14.27 -18.46 13.85
CA LEU A 49 -15.66 -18.90 13.99
C LEU A 49 -16.09 -18.98 15.45
N LYS A 50 -15.25 -19.59 16.30
CA LYS A 50 -15.50 -19.70 17.74
C LYS A 50 -15.57 -18.33 18.43
N GLN A 51 -14.81 -17.36 17.96
CA GLN A 51 -14.83 -15.99 18.47
C GLN A 51 -15.90 -15.10 17.83
N HIS A 52 -16.74 -15.63 16.95
CA HIS A 52 -17.78 -14.88 16.23
C HIS A 52 -17.23 -13.68 15.44
N LEU A 53 -15.99 -13.73 14.97
CA LEU A 53 -15.38 -12.70 14.12
C LEU A 53 -15.71 -12.90 12.64
N VAL A 54 -16.02 -14.14 12.26
CA VAL A 54 -16.54 -14.52 10.93
C VAL A 54 -17.74 -15.42 11.06
N GLN A 55 -18.59 -15.43 10.05
CA GLN A 55 -19.72 -16.33 9.91
C GLN A 55 -19.82 -16.87 8.49
N VAL A 56 -20.47 -18.01 8.32
CA VAL A 56 -20.83 -18.51 6.98
C VAL A 56 -22.12 -17.82 6.56
N SER A 57 -22.07 -17.14 5.42
CA SER A 57 -23.20 -16.44 4.82
C SER A 57 -23.66 -17.15 3.55
N HIS A 58 -24.98 -17.23 3.39
CA HIS A 58 -25.67 -17.66 2.19
C HIS A 58 -26.43 -16.51 1.52
N ASP A 59 -26.14 -15.27 1.93
CA ASP A 59 -26.78 -14.08 1.39
C ASP A 59 -26.51 -13.94 -0.12
N ALA A 60 -27.57 -13.65 -0.88
CA ALA A 60 -27.52 -13.36 -2.31
C ALA A 60 -26.44 -12.32 -2.65
N LEU A 61 -26.32 -11.28 -1.83
CA LEU A 61 -25.38 -10.19 -2.02
C LEU A 61 -23.92 -10.59 -1.79
N VAL A 62 -23.67 -11.74 -1.14
CA VAL A 62 -22.33 -12.29 -0.93
C VAL A 62 -22.04 -13.39 -1.96
N VAL A 63 -22.98 -14.31 -2.17
CA VAL A 63 -22.79 -15.51 -3.00
C VAL A 63 -22.78 -15.17 -4.49
N LEU A 64 -23.73 -14.37 -4.98
CA LEU A 64 -23.92 -14.12 -6.41
C LEU A 64 -22.76 -13.34 -7.06
N PRO A 65 -22.17 -12.30 -6.41
CA PRO A 65 -21.00 -11.63 -6.96
C PRO A 65 -19.78 -12.52 -7.19
N GLN A 66 -19.66 -13.63 -6.47
CA GLN A 66 -18.53 -14.56 -6.56
C GLN A 66 -18.69 -15.57 -7.70
N GLN A 67 -19.91 -15.73 -8.24
CA GLN A 67 -20.16 -16.64 -9.36
C GLN A 67 -19.66 -16.07 -10.69
N THR A 68 -19.42 -16.97 -11.65
CA THR A 68 -19.05 -16.56 -13.02
C THR A 68 -20.25 -16.02 -13.78
N VAL A 69 -20.02 -15.16 -14.77
CA VAL A 69 -21.08 -14.64 -15.65
C VAL A 69 -21.84 -15.78 -16.35
N ALA A 70 -21.14 -16.86 -16.73
CA ALA A 70 -21.75 -18.02 -17.35
C ALA A 70 -22.73 -18.72 -16.39
N ALA A 71 -22.31 -18.97 -15.14
CA ALA A 71 -23.14 -19.61 -14.13
C ALA A 71 -24.40 -18.79 -13.81
N LEU A 72 -24.25 -17.46 -13.65
CA LEU A 72 -25.38 -16.56 -13.42
C LEU A 72 -26.40 -16.59 -14.58
N LYS A 73 -25.92 -16.63 -15.83
CA LYS A 73 -26.80 -16.70 -17.01
C LYS A 73 -27.58 -18.01 -17.11
N VAL A 74 -27.00 -19.13 -16.66
CA VAL A 74 -27.69 -20.42 -16.62
C VAL A 74 -28.91 -20.34 -15.72
N VAL A 75 -28.73 -19.82 -14.50
CA VAL A 75 -29.81 -19.66 -13.52
C VAL A 75 -30.87 -18.67 -14.03
N LEU A 76 -30.45 -17.50 -14.55
CA LEU A 76 -31.37 -16.52 -15.14
C LEU A 76 -32.21 -17.11 -16.29
N ARG A 77 -31.62 -17.92 -17.16
CA ARG A 77 -32.33 -18.57 -18.27
C ARG A 77 -33.39 -19.55 -17.75
N ARG A 78 -33.06 -20.35 -16.73
CA ARG A 78 -34.02 -21.27 -16.11
C ARG A 78 -35.20 -20.53 -15.49
N GLN A 79 -34.94 -19.38 -14.87
CA GLN A 79 -35.96 -18.50 -14.31
C GLN A 79 -36.67 -17.64 -15.35
N GLN A 80 -36.39 -17.83 -16.65
CA GLN A 80 -36.95 -17.04 -17.77
C GLN A 80 -36.70 -15.53 -17.66
N LEU A 81 -35.60 -15.15 -17.00
CA LEU A 81 -35.18 -13.76 -16.83
C LEU A 81 -34.21 -13.33 -17.93
N LYS A 82 -34.13 -12.02 -18.15
CA LYS A 82 -33.21 -11.41 -19.12
C LYS A 82 -31.76 -11.80 -18.80
N ILE A 83 -31.07 -12.39 -19.78
CA ILE A 83 -29.68 -12.89 -19.64
C ILE A 83 -28.59 -11.91 -20.14
N SER A 84 -28.98 -10.79 -20.75
CA SER A 84 -28.04 -9.76 -21.21
C SER A 84 -27.75 -8.74 -20.11
N GLY A 85 -26.57 -8.11 -20.17
CA GLY A 85 -26.13 -7.08 -19.22
C GLY A 85 -24.72 -7.32 -18.67
N ARG A 86 -24.22 -6.33 -17.92
CA ARG A 86 -22.96 -6.47 -17.15
C ARG A 86 -23.16 -7.39 -15.94
N LYS A 87 -22.08 -7.96 -15.38
CA LYS A 87 -22.15 -8.89 -14.23
C LYS A 87 -22.99 -8.34 -13.07
N ALA A 88 -22.80 -7.06 -12.72
CA ALA A 88 -23.56 -6.41 -11.65
C ALA A 88 -25.07 -6.40 -11.90
N GLU A 89 -25.52 -6.22 -13.15
CA GLU A 89 -26.94 -6.25 -13.52
C GLU A 89 -27.51 -7.67 -13.41
N LEU A 90 -26.72 -8.69 -13.77
CA LEU A 90 -27.13 -10.10 -13.64
C LEU A 90 -27.27 -10.49 -12.17
N VAL A 91 -26.32 -10.06 -11.34
CA VAL A 91 -26.35 -10.26 -9.88
C VAL A 91 -27.56 -9.57 -9.27
N ALA A 92 -27.79 -8.29 -9.57
CA ALA A 92 -28.93 -7.55 -9.05
C ALA A 92 -30.27 -8.20 -9.42
N ARG A 93 -30.37 -8.75 -10.64
CA ARG A 93 -31.57 -9.45 -11.12
C ARG A 93 -31.82 -10.76 -10.38
N LEU A 94 -30.75 -11.53 -10.10
CA LEU A 94 -30.85 -12.75 -9.28
C LEU A 94 -31.03 -12.45 -7.78
N ALA A 95 -30.56 -11.32 -7.28
CA ALA A 95 -30.78 -10.91 -5.91
C ALA A 95 -32.24 -10.46 -5.65
N ALA A 96 -32.96 -10.05 -6.71
CA ALA A 96 -34.37 -9.66 -6.63
C ALA A 96 -35.35 -10.86 -6.63
N VAL A 97 -34.87 -12.06 -6.89
CA VAL A 97 -35.68 -13.28 -6.76
C VAL A 97 -35.46 -13.97 -5.43
N THR A 98 -36.39 -14.84 -5.01
CA THR A 98 -36.27 -15.58 -3.75
C THR A 98 -35.05 -16.50 -3.74
N PRO A 99 -34.29 -16.57 -2.63
CA PRO A 99 -33.09 -17.41 -2.51
C PRO A 99 -33.28 -18.86 -2.94
N ASP A 100 -34.44 -19.46 -2.61
CA ASP A 100 -34.81 -20.83 -2.99
C ASP A 100 -34.69 -21.11 -4.49
N GLN A 101 -34.81 -20.08 -5.33
CA GLN A 101 -34.79 -20.20 -6.78
C GLN A 101 -33.39 -20.31 -7.38
N TRP A 102 -32.32 -20.09 -6.61
CA TRP A 102 -30.93 -20.18 -7.09
C TRP A 102 -29.97 -20.81 -6.09
N GLN A 103 -30.32 -20.90 -4.81
CA GLN A 103 -29.44 -21.42 -3.76
C GLN A 103 -29.02 -22.88 -4.00
N ALA A 104 -29.89 -23.69 -4.62
CA ALA A 104 -29.57 -25.05 -5.00
C ALA A 104 -28.45 -25.14 -6.06
N ASP A 105 -28.31 -24.14 -6.93
CA ASP A 105 -27.24 -24.08 -7.93
C ASP A 105 -25.94 -23.54 -7.35
N PHE A 106 -26.05 -22.77 -6.27
CA PHE A 106 -24.91 -22.17 -5.56
C PHE A 106 -24.92 -22.59 -4.08
N PRO A 107 -24.75 -23.89 -3.76
CA PRO A 107 -24.79 -24.40 -2.39
C PRO A 107 -23.60 -23.92 -1.54
N GLN A 108 -22.63 -23.25 -2.17
CA GLN A 108 -21.40 -22.80 -1.53
C GLN A 108 -21.70 -21.60 -0.62
N GLY A 109 -21.47 -21.78 0.68
CA GLY A 109 -21.40 -20.67 1.63
C GLY A 109 -20.09 -19.91 1.50
N TYR A 110 -20.12 -18.63 1.88
CA TYR A 110 -18.95 -17.76 1.89
C TYR A 110 -18.71 -17.22 3.30
N TYR A 111 -17.46 -17.01 3.65
CA TYR A 111 -17.11 -16.35 4.90
C TYR A 111 -17.39 -14.85 4.80
N GLN A 112 -18.11 -14.34 5.78
CA GLN A 112 -18.38 -12.93 5.95
C GLN A 112 -17.88 -12.49 7.32
N VAL A 113 -17.22 -11.33 7.35
CA VAL A 113 -16.78 -10.69 8.58
C VAL A 113 -18.02 -10.19 9.33
N THR A 114 -18.14 -10.53 10.61
CA THR A 114 -19.24 -10.06 11.46
C THR A 114 -19.02 -8.60 11.88
N PRO A 115 -20.00 -7.91 12.47
CA PRO A 115 -19.77 -6.57 13.03
C PRO A 115 -18.59 -6.53 14.02
N ALA A 116 -18.42 -7.57 14.85
CA ALA A 116 -17.29 -7.67 15.76
C ALA A 116 -15.94 -7.80 15.03
N GLY A 117 -15.88 -8.63 13.98
CA GLY A 117 -14.70 -8.72 13.12
C GLY A 117 -14.42 -7.40 12.39
N GLN A 118 -15.47 -6.69 11.96
CA GLN A 118 -15.33 -5.41 11.30
C GLN A 118 -14.78 -4.34 12.25
N THR A 119 -15.23 -4.33 13.51
CA THR A 119 -14.65 -3.46 14.55
C THR A 119 -13.15 -3.72 14.69
N LEU A 120 -12.73 -5.00 14.71
CA LEU A 120 -11.32 -5.35 14.80
C LEU A 120 -10.52 -4.81 13.60
N LEU A 121 -11.04 -4.97 12.38
CA LEU A 121 -10.43 -4.42 11.17
C LEU A 121 -10.35 -2.88 11.18
N THR A 122 -11.31 -2.20 11.79
CA THR A 122 -11.27 -0.73 11.90
C THR A 122 -10.36 -0.22 13.02
N CYS A 123 -10.21 -0.99 14.10
CA CYS A 123 -9.38 -0.63 15.24
C CYS A 123 -7.89 -0.88 14.98
N ASP A 124 -7.57 -1.85 14.12
CA ASP A 124 -6.19 -2.20 13.77
C ASP A 124 -6.04 -2.34 12.25
N THR A 125 -5.71 -1.21 11.61
CA THR A 125 -5.33 -1.16 10.19
C THR A 125 -3.83 -1.39 10.00
N THR A 126 -3.05 -1.35 11.09
CA THR A 126 -1.59 -1.40 11.06
C THR A 126 -1.13 -2.83 10.82
N SER A 127 -1.70 -3.83 11.48
CA SER A 127 -1.27 -5.22 11.37
C SER A 127 -1.35 -5.78 9.95
N TRP A 128 -2.44 -5.49 9.23
CA TRP A 128 -2.56 -5.88 7.83
C TRP A 128 -1.57 -5.14 6.93
N TRP A 129 -1.36 -3.86 7.18
CA TRP A 129 -0.39 -3.06 6.43
C TRP A 129 1.04 -3.60 6.63
N VAL A 130 1.44 -3.85 7.88
CA VAL A 130 2.73 -4.46 8.21
C VAL A 130 2.91 -5.80 7.52
N HIS A 131 1.85 -6.61 7.51
CA HIS A 131 1.84 -7.89 6.81
C HIS A 131 2.00 -7.73 5.30
N CYS A 132 1.29 -6.79 4.66
CA CYS A 132 1.40 -6.52 3.22
C CYS A 132 2.79 -6.02 2.80
N HIS A 133 3.50 -5.37 3.72
CA HIS A 133 4.85 -4.84 3.49
C HIS A 133 5.95 -5.70 4.12
N TYR A 134 5.59 -6.92 4.55
CA TYR A 134 6.52 -8.02 4.78
C TYR A 134 7.13 -8.44 3.43
N PHE A 135 8.22 -7.78 3.05
CA PHE A 135 9.04 -8.17 1.91
C PHE A 135 10.49 -8.33 2.36
N PRO A 136 11.18 -9.44 2.00
CA PRO A 136 12.60 -9.59 2.26
C PRO A 136 13.37 -8.37 1.74
N GLY A 137 13.92 -7.56 2.64
CA GLY A 137 14.75 -6.39 2.31
C GLY A 137 14.15 -5.00 2.60
N ILE A 138 12.88 -4.88 3.04
CA ILE A 138 12.35 -3.54 3.46
C ILE A 138 11.97 -3.53 4.95
N ILE A 139 11.19 -4.52 5.40
CA ILE A 139 10.96 -4.80 6.82
C ILE A 139 11.29 -6.28 7.04
N ASP A 140 12.50 -6.56 7.54
CA ASP A 140 12.96 -7.92 7.82
C ASP A 140 12.83 -8.22 9.32
N PHE A 141 11.82 -8.97 9.71
CA PHE A 141 11.60 -9.38 11.09
C PHE A 141 12.61 -10.42 11.60
N GLU A 142 13.25 -11.19 10.73
CA GLU A 142 14.34 -12.09 11.12
C GLU A 142 15.59 -11.28 11.46
N GLN A 143 15.90 -10.27 10.65
CA GLN A 143 16.94 -9.29 10.98
C GLN A 143 16.59 -8.50 12.25
N ALA A 144 15.33 -8.06 12.40
CA ALA A 144 14.87 -7.38 13.60
C ALA A 144 15.01 -8.26 14.84
N LYS A 145 14.63 -9.55 14.76
CA LYS A 145 14.79 -10.53 15.84
C LYS A 145 16.26 -10.76 16.19
N ARG A 146 17.15 -10.86 15.19
CA ARG A 146 18.61 -10.90 15.40
C ARG A 146 19.14 -9.64 16.08
N GLN A 147 18.56 -8.49 15.76
CA GLN A 147 18.88 -7.18 16.35
C GLN A 147 18.10 -6.88 17.64
N GLN A 148 17.28 -7.81 18.12
CA GLN A 148 16.44 -7.68 19.32
C GLN A 148 15.43 -6.51 19.25
N LEU A 149 14.94 -6.19 18.06
CA LEU A 149 13.92 -5.18 17.80
C LEU A 149 12.53 -5.82 17.60
N PRO A 150 11.49 -5.41 18.34
CA PRO A 150 11.49 -4.69 19.60
C PRO A 150 11.47 -5.61 20.83
N ALA A 151 12.23 -5.23 21.85
CA ALA A 151 12.30 -5.91 23.15
C ALA A 151 11.13 -5.52 24.06
N VAL A 152 9.94 -6.06 23.79
CA VAL A 152 8.75 -6.08 24.70
C VAL A 152 8.11 -4.69 25.00
N GLY A 153 6.78 -4.64 25.07
CA GLY A 153 6.04 -3.49 25.61
C GLY A 153 5.77 -2.32 24.64
N LEU A 154 6.12 -2.44 23.36
CA LEU A 154 5.75 -1.46 22.34
C LEU A 154 4.38 -1.76 21.73
N SER A 155 3.65 -0.70 21.38
CA SER A 155 2.51 -0.82 20.46
C SER A 155 2.99 -1.24 19.07
N GLU A 156 2.10 -1.83 18.26
CA GLU A 156 2.41 -2.24 16.89
C GLU A 156 2.90 -1.05 16.04
N THR A 157 2.28 0.12 16.16
CA THR A 157 2.74 1.35 15.50
C THR A 157 4.17 1.73 15.89
N ALA A 158 4.52 1.62 17.18
CA ALA A 158 5.87 1.93 17.66
C ALA A 158 6.90 0.89 17.19
N CYS A 159 6.52 -0.40 17.14
CA CYS A 159 7.32 -1.46 16.55
C CYS A 159 7.65 -1.15 15.08
N VAL A 160 6.64 -0.82 14.28
CA VAL A 160 6.81 -0.47 12.85
C VAL A 160 7.72 0.74 12.66
N ALA A 161 7.50 1.79 13.45
CA ALA A 161 8.33 2.98 13.39
C ALA A 161 9.81 2.66 13.68
N GLN A 162 10.08 1.79 14.66
CA GLN A 162 11.44 1.32 14.95
C GLN A 162 12.02 0.48 13.81
N LEU A 163 11.24 -0.44 13.24
CA LEU A 163 11.70 -1.28 12.12
C LEU A 163 12.02 -0.44 10.88
N LEU A 164 11.15 0.50 10.51
CA LEU A 164 11.39 1.44 9.42
C LEU A 164 12.60 2.33 9.70
N THR A 165 12.82 2.72 10.96
CA THR A 165 14.02 3.48 11.35
C THR A 165 15.28 2.66 11.20
N ALA A 166 15.28 1.40 11.67
CA ALA A 166 16.41 0.49 11.52
C ALA A 166 16.71 0.21 10.03
N ALA A 167 15.68 -0.02 9.22
CA ALA A 167 15.80 -0.21 7.78
C ALA A 167 16.37 1.04 7.09
N ASN A 168 15.88 2.23 7.43
CA ASN A 168 16.42 3.49 6.89
C ASN A 168 17.89 3.67 7.25
N THR A 169 18.28 3.40 8.49
CA THR A 169 19.67 3.51 8.95
C THR A 169 20.58 2.52 8.22
N ALA A 170 20.13 1.29 8.02
CA ALA A 170 20.89 0.29 7.26
C ALA A 170 21.05 0.73 5.79
N ALA A 171 19.98 1.20 5.16
CA ALA A 171 20.00 1.70 3.79
C ALA A 171 20.91 2.92 3.63
N GLN A 172 20.90 3.85 4.58
CA GLN A 172 21.83 4.98 4.63
C GLN A 172 23.28 4.54 4.73
N THR A 173 23.58 3.58 5.61
CA THR A 173 24.93 3.03 5.78
C THR A 173 25.46 2.36 4.50
N GLN A 174 24.57 1.73 3.74
CA GLN A 174 24.92 1.06 2.48
C GLN A 174 24.90 1.99 1.27
N GLY A 175 24.39 3.22 1.40
CA GLY A 175 24.16 4.14 0.28
C GLY A 175 23.03 3.69 -0.65
N ASP A 176 22.09 2.88 -0.15
CA ASP A 176 20.94 2.38 -0.92
C ASP A 176 19.80 3.38 -0.93
N PHE A 177 19.75 4.21 -1.97
CA PHE A 177 18.72 5.24 -2.11
C PHE A 177 17.36 4.68 -2.49
N ALA A 178 17.30 3.57 -3.23
CA ALA A 178 16.06 2.89 -3.56
C ALA A 178 15.39 2.34 -2.30
N GLN A 179 16.17 1.71 -1.42
CA GLN A 179 15.67 1.23 -0.13
C GLN A 179 15.27 2.40 0.78
N GLN A 180 16.03 3.50 0.82
CA GLN A 180 15.62 4.71 1.55
C GLN A 180 14.30 5.28 1.03
N TYR A 181 14.14 5.41 -0.29
CA TYR A 181 12.89 5.85 -0.93
C TYR A 181 11.72 4.95 -0.51
N LEU A 182 11.88 3.64 -0.62
CA LEU A 182 10.85 2.66 -0.24
C LEU A 182 10.47 2.81 1.24
N VAL A 183 11.44 3.01 2.14
CA VAL A 183 11.16 3.26 3.55
C VAL A 183 10.35 4.54 3.76
N GLN A 184 10.64 5.63 3.03
CA GLN A 184 9.83 6.85 3.11
C GLN A 184 8.42 6.64 2.55
N HIS A 185 8.27 5.87 1.48
CA HIS A 185 6.96 5.52 0.92
C HIS A 185 6.12 4.74 1.94
N LEU A 186 6.75 3.79 2.63
CA LEU A 186 6.10 3.04 3.70
C LEU A 186 5.73 3.93 4.90
N ARG A 187 6.62 4.84 5.31
CA ARG A 187 6.32 5.83 6.36
C ARG A 187 5.12 6.70 5.97
N PHE A 188 5.04 7.12 4.72
CA PHE A 188 3.91 7.88 4.21
C PHE A 188 2.61 7.07 4.30
N GLN A 189 2.58 5.84 3.80
CA GLN A 189 1.39 5.00 3.84
C GLN A 189 0.93 4.70 5.28
N ALA A 190 1.87 4.42 6.18
CA ALA A 190 1.58 4.18 7.59
C ALA A 190 1.00 5.43 8.28
N ALA A 191 1.64 6.59 8.10
CA ALA A 191 1.16 7.85 8.66
C ALA A 191 -0.21 8.24 8.09
N TRP A 192 -0.43 7.99 6.79
CA TRP A 192 -1.68 8.25 6.10
C TRP A 192 -2.82 7.40 6.67
N ALA A 193 -2.60 6.08 6.80
CA ALA A 193 -3.57 5.17 7.39
C ALA A 193 -3.88 5.53 8.87
N ALA A 194 -2.86 5.95 9.61
CA ALA A 194 -2.99 6.41 11.00
C ALA A 194 -3.58 7.82 11.16
N LYS A 195 -3.94 8.51 10.06
CA LYS A 195 -4.46 9.88 10.04
C LYS A 195 -3.53 10.87 10.77
N GLN A 196 -2.23 10.78 10.50
CA GLN A 196 -1.21 11.68 11.05
C GLN A 196 -0.74 12.64 9.95
N PRO A 197 -1.41 13.79 9.75
CA PRO A 197 -1.20 14.65 8.58
C PRO A 197 0.23 15.19 8.50
N GLY A 198 0.80 15.65 9.62
CA GLY A 198 2.18 16.14 9.65
C GLY A 198 3.21 15.08 9.25
N GLN A 199 3.09 13.86 9.78
CA GLN A 199 4.00 12.76 9.41
C GLN A 199 3.79 12.31 7.96
N SER A 200 2.53 12.34 7.49
CA SER A 200 2.18 12.02 6.11
C SER A 200 2.82 13.02 5.15
N LEU A 201 2.68 14.32 5.43
CA LEU A 201 3.30 15.39 4.65
C LEU A 201 4.83 15.23 4.58
N LEU A 202 5.48 15.04 5.73
CA LEU A 202 6.94 14.91 5.79
C LEU A 202 7.44 13.70 4.98
N ALA A 203 6.81 12.53 5.15
CA ALA A 203 7.20 11.33 4.43
C ALA A 203 6.93 11.44 2.92
N LEU A 204 5.81 12.07 2.52
CA LEU A 204 5.46 12.33 1.12
C LEU A 204 6.47 13.26 0.44
N LEU A 205 6.84 14.36 1.11
CA LEU A 205 7.85 15.29 0.62
C LEU A 205 9.22 14.62 0.48
N ARG A 206 9.60 13.72 1.39
CA ARG A 206 10.81 12.91 1.24
C ARG A 206 10.73 12.04 -0.01
N CYS A 207 9.63 11.31 -0.24
CA CYS A 207 9.46 10.50 -1.45
C CYS A 207 9.68 11.33 -2.73
N VAL A 208 9.05 12.50 -2.79
CA VAL A 208 9.23 13.45 -3.90
C VAL A 208 10.68 13.89 -4.03
N ASP A 209 11.39 14.15 -2.93
CA ASP A 209 12.79 14.58 -2.99
C ASP A 209 13.71 13.52 -3.61
N PHE A 210 13.49 12.24 -3.28
CA PHE A 210 14.21 11.10 -3.86
C PHE A 210 13.93 10.96 -5.37
N GLU A 211 12.67 11.12 -5.79
CA GLU A 211 12.28 11.07 -7.22
C GLU A 211 12.93 12.21 -7.99
N LEU A 212 12.78 13.44 -7.51
CA LEU A 212 13.30 14.63 -8.20
C LEU A 212 14.83 14.73 -8.14
N ALA A 213 15.48 14.11 -7.14
CA ALA A 213 16.94 13.95 -7.12
C ALA A 213 17.44 12.95 -8.17
N GLY A 214 16.59 12.08 -8.70
CA GLY A 214 16.97 11.03 -9.62
C GLY A 214 17.48 9.75 -8.96
N VAL A 215 17.19 9.55 -7.67
CA VAL A 215 17.80 8.47 -6.86
C VAL A 215 16.82 7.38 -6.41
N SER A 216 15.52 7.57 -6.60
CA SER A 216 14.47 6.65 -6.12
C SER A 216 14.58 5.21 -6.65
N MET A 217 15.31 5.00 -7.76
CA MET A 217 15.49 3.70 -8.40
C MET A 217 16.92 3.14 -8.27
N CYS A 218 17.80 3.77 -7.49
CA CYS A 218 19.21 3.37 -7.43
C CYS A 218 19.61 2.76 -6.09
N HIS A 219 20.31 1.64 -6.15
CA HIS A 219 20.94 1.05 -4.96
C HIS A 219 22.26 1.71 -4.55
N THR A 220 22.89 2.49 -5.43
CA THR A 220 24.12 3.24 -5.12
C THR A 220 24.17 4.55 -5.91
N GLN A 221 25.00 5.49 -5.46
CA GLN A 221 25.26 6.74 -6.18
C GLN A 221 25.83 6.49 -7.59
N GLN A 222 26.70 5.49 -7.75
CA GLN A 222 27.29 5.14 -9.04
C GLN A 222 26.24 4.57 -10.00
N ALA A 223 25.33 3.72 -9.49
CA ALA A 223 24.23 3.17 -10.30
C ALA A 223 23.33 4.28 -10.86
N CYS A 224 23.08 5.36 -10.10
CA CYS A 224 22.26 6.46 -10.58
C CYS A 224 22.81 7.17 -11.82
N GLN A 225 24.12 7.41 -11.88
CA GLN A 225 24.71 8.10 -13.04
C GLN A 225 24.59 7.28 -14.33
N HIS A 226 24.60 5.95 -14.22
CA HIS A 226 24.43 5.03 -15.34
C HIS A 226 22.96 4.82 -15.73
N ALA A 227 22.01 5.05 -14.81
CA ALA A 227 20.59 4.85 -15.05
C ALA A 227 19.92 5.98 -15.87
N LEU A 228 20.53 7.18 -15.92
CA LEU A 228 19.97 8.31 -16.66
C LEU A 228 20.13 8.15 -18.18
N THR A 229 19.00 8.11 -18.88
CA THR A 229 18.92 8.05 -20.35
C THR A 229 18.13 9.25 -20.90
N PRO A 230 18.24 9.61 -22.19
CA PRO A 230 17.43 10.68 -22.77
C PRO A 230 15.92 10.49 -22.58
N ARG A 231 15.43 9.24 -22.57
CA ARG A 231 14.00 8.92 -22.32
C ARG A 231 13.56 9.26 -20.89
N SER A 232 14.49 9.25 -19.93
CA SER A 232 14.24 9.63 -18.54
C SER A 232 13.87 11.11 -18.36
N PHE A 233 13.87 11.91 -19.42
CA PHE A 233 13.56 13.34 -19.39
C PHE A 233 12.31 13.69 -20.22
N ASP A 234 11.60 12.72 -20.81
CA ASP A 234 10.24 12.99 -21.30
C ASP A 234 9.32 13.15 -20.08
N TYR A 235 8.89 14.39 -19.80
CA TYR A 235 8.01 14.72 -18.66
C TYR A 235 6.77 13.80 -18.58
N ARG A 236 6.25 13.33 -19.71
CA ARG A 236 5.06 12.46 -19.74
C ARG A 236 5.40 11.04 -19.27
N LEU A 237 6.62 10.57 -19.51
CA LEU A 237 7.01 9.17 -19.36
C LEU A 237 8.04 8.94 -18.25
N THR A 238 8.66 10.00 -17.72
CA THR A 238 9.69 9.88 -16.68
C THR A 238 9.11 9.49 -15.33
N TYR A 239 9.90 8.71 -14.59
CA TYR A 239 9.71 8.38 -13.18
C TYR A 239 10.26 9.47 -12.25
N TYR A 240 11.07 10.41 -12.76
CA TYR A 240 11.72 11.43 -11.94
C TYR A 240 10.90 12.73 -11.88
N LYS A 241 9.62 12.60 -11.55
CA LYS A 241 8.65 13.69 -11.43
C LYS A 241 7.74 13.44 -10.25
N VAL A 242 7.07 14.48 -9.77
CA VAL A 242 5.99 14.31 -8.79
C VAL A 242 4.86 13.50 -9.42
N GLU A 243 4.59 12.31 -8.89
CA GLU A 243 3.53 11.46 -9.39
C GLU A 243 2.13 12.07 -9.21
N ALA A 244 1.20 11.70 -10.10
CA ALA A 244 -0.19 12.16 -10.03
C ALA A 244 -0.86 11.75 -8.71
N TYR A 245 -0.52 10.56 -8.20
CA TYR A 245 -0.99 10.08 -6.90
C TYR A 245 -0.54 11.01 -5.76
N TYR A 246 0.75 11.35 -5.68
CA TYR A 246 1.26 12.27 -4.66
C TYR A 246 0.66 13.67 -4.79
N SER A 247 0.43 14.14 -6.02
CA SER A 247 -0.26 15.41 -6.25
C SER A 247 -1.66 15.44 -5.64
N GLN A 248 -2.41 14.34 -5.75
CA GLN A 248 -3.73 14.21 -5.12
C GLN A 248 -3.62 14.17 -3.59
N CYS A 249 -2.61 13.46 -3.04
CA CYS A 249 -2.38 13.43 -1.60
C CYS A 249 -2.03 14.81 -1.03
N PHE A 250 -1.18 15.60 -1.72
CA PHE A 250 -0.90 16.98 -1.33
C PHE A 250 -2.17 17.83 -1.32
N GLN A 251 -3.00 17.75 -2.38
CA GLN A 251 -4.26 18.51 -2.45
C GLN A 251 -5.18 18.15 -1.28
N GLN A 252 -5.25 16.88 -0.90
CA GLN A 252 -6.05 16.45 0.25
C GLN A 252 -5.50 16.99 1.58
N LEU A 253 -4.18 16.93 1.81
CA LEU A 253 -3.55 17.50 3.00
C LEU A 253 -3.74 19.02 3.08
N MET A 254 -3.58 19.72 1.95
CA MET A 254 -3.79 21.17 1.88
C MET A 254 -5.22 21.56 2.28
N VAL A 255 -6.22 20.80 1.83
CA VAL A 255 -7.62 21.04 2.19
C VAL A 255 -7.91 20.65 3.64
N GLN A 256 -7.44 19.49 4.09
CA GLN A 256 -7.75 18.95 5.42
C GLN A 256 -7.10 19.75 6.55
N ASP A 257 -5.86 20.20 6.34
CA ASP A 257 -5.06 20.88 7.35
C ASP A 257 -4.91 22.39 7.08
N ASN A 258 -5.65 22.92 6.10
CA ASN A 258 -5.64 24.33 5.70
C ASN A 258 -4.21 24.86 5.40
N LEU A 259 -3.43 24.05 4.68
CA LEU A 259 -2.07 24.40 4.26
C LEU A 259 -2.10 25.08 2.89
N ASP A 260 -1.31 26.12 2.72
CA ASP A 260 -1.09 26.75 1.43
C ASP A 260 0.21 26.25 0.75
N LEU A 261 0.48 26.76 -0.46
CA LEU A 261 1.70 26.39 -1.18
C LEU A 261 2.97 26.79 -0.42
N THR A 262 2.95 27.91 0.30
CA THR A 262 4.07 28.44 1.08
C THR A 262 4.41 27.47 2.21
N ASP A 263 3.42 26.94 2.92
CA ASP A 263 3.60 25.96 3.99
C ASP A 263 4.28 24.69 3.47
N ILE A 264 3.80 24.17 2.33
CA ILE A 264 4.37 22.97 1.71
C ILE A 264 5.82 23.20 1.27
N LEU A 265 6.11 24.34 0.64
CA LEU A 265 7.46 24.67 0.18
C LEU A 265 8.42 24.95 1.34
N ALA A 266 7.93 25.54 2.44
CA ALA A 266 8.71 25.74 3.66
C ALA A 266 9.09 24.40 4.31
N ALA A 267 8.12 23.49 4.48
CA ALA A 267 8.38 22.14 4.97
C ALA A 267 9.34 21.38 4.04
N TYR A 268 9.20 21.57 2.73
CA TYR A 268 10.07 20.92 1.76
C TYR A 268 11.52 21.40 1.85
N ALA A 269 11.73 22.71 2.06
CA ALA A 269 13.06 23.26 2.27
C ALA A 269 13.76 22.61 3.48
N THR A 270 13.06 22.49 4.61
CA THR A 270 13.59 21.81 5.81
C THR A 270 14.01 20.37 5.51
N ILE A 271 13.21 19.62 4.76
CA ILE A 271 13.52 18.23 4.40
C ILE A 271 14.76 18.13 3.52
N GLN A 272 14.94 19.06 2.58
CA GLN A 272 16.11 19.06 1.70
C GLN A 272 17.40 19.30 2.49
N ASP A 273 17.35 20.14 3.51
CA ASP A 273 18.49 20.40 4.40
C ASP A 273 18.80 19.17 5.28
N GLU A 274 17.78 18.42 5.71
CA GLU A 274 17.96 17.20 6.51
C GLU A 274 18.49 15.99 5.71
N LEU A 275 17.99 15.77 4.49
CA LEU A 275 18.33 14.57 3.71
C LEU A 275 19.68 14.69 2.98
N ALA A 276 20.09 15.90 2.61
CA ALA A 276 21.32 16.16 1.86
C ALA A 276 21.54 15.21 0.65
N LEU A 277 20.48 14.94 -0.13
CA LEU A 277 20.55 14.03 -1.27
C LEU A 277 21.54 14.51 -2.34
N PRO A 278 22.21 13.58 -3.06
CA PRO A 278 23.12 13.95 -4.11
C PRO A 278 22.38 14.63 -5.25
N THR A 279 23.03 15.62 -5.85
CA THR A 279 22.45 16.41 -6.93
C THR A 279 22.68 15.75 -8.29
N ILE A 280 22.04 14.61 -8.51
CA ILE A 280 22.23 13.81 -9.72
C ILE A 280 21.38 14.35 -10.86
N LEU A 281 20.11 14.64 -10.60
CA LEU A 281 19.18 15.13 -11.62
C LEU A 281 18.90 16.63 -11.51
N MET A 282 18.47 17.09 -10.33
CA MET A 282 18.03 18.47 -10.11
C MET A 282 18.63 19.05 -8.84
N GLN A 283 19.06 20.31 -8.92
CA GLN A 283 19.47 21.11 -7.76
C GLN A 283 18.28 21.28 -6.77
N PRO A 284 18.52 21.43 -5.46
CA PRO A 284 17.45 21.63 -4.47
C PRO A 284 16.43 22.71 -4.86
N ALA A 285 16.90 23.85 -5.36
CA ALA A 285 16.04 24.94 -5.84
C ALA A 285 15.16 24.52 -7.03
N GLN A 286 15.71 23.77 -7.99
CA GLN A 286 14.96 23.24 -9.12
C GLN A 286 13.90 22.24 -8.67
N ARG A 287 14.21 21.36 -7.72
CA ARG A 287 13.25 20.40 -7.15
C ARG A 287 12.07 21.11 -6.47
N ARG A 288 12.34 22.17 -5.69
CA ARG A 288 11.27 23.02 -5.11
C ARG A 288 10.40 23.67 -6.18
N GLN A 289 11.02 24.17 -7.25
CA GLN A 289 10.29 24.78 -8.36
C GLN A 289 9.39 23.78 -9.08
N VAL A 290 9.87 22.55 -9.32
CA VAL A 290 9.07 21.46 -9.91
C VAL A 290 7.89 21.10 -9.03
N LEU A 291 8.08 21.01 -7.70
CA LEU A 291 6.96 20.79 -6.78
C LEU A 291 5.94 21.93 -6.86
N ALA A 292 6.41 23.19 -6.83
CA ALA A 292 5.54 24.36 -6.92
C ALA A 292 4.69 24.36 -8.19
N TRP A 293 5.32 24.12 -9.35
CA TRP A 293 4.63 24.02 -10.63
C TRP A 293 3.66 22.86 -10.69
N THR A 294 3.98 21.73 -10.07
CA THR A 294 3.06 20.60 -10.02
C THR A 294 1.80 20.94 -9.23
N LEU A 295 1.95 21.50 -8.03
CA LEU A 295 0.83 21.82 -7.16
C LEU A 295 -0.04 22.96 -7.70
N THR A 296 0.54 23.85 -8.51
CA THR A 296 -0.17 24.93 -9.20
C THR A 296 -0.58 24.59 -10.63
N GLN A 297 -0.44 23.32 -11.04
CA GLN A 297 -0.86 22.79 -12.35
C GLN A 297 -0.22 23.50 -13.56
N GLN A 298 1.02 23.96 -13.42
CA GLN A 298 1.77 24.66 -14.48
C GLN A 298 2.44 23.67 -15.45
N GLY A 299 1.65 22.80 -16.07
CA GLY A 299 2.14 21.70 -16.92
C GLY A 299 3.02 22.14 -18.11
N ALA A 300 2.76 23.31 -18.69
CA ALA A 300 3.59 23.87 -19.75
C ALA A 300 5.01 24.21 -19.27
N GLN A 301 5.14 24.76 -18.06
CA GLN A 301 6.44 25.11 -17.48
C GLN A 301 7.24 23.86 -17.11
N LEU A 302 6.57 22.83 -16.59
CA LEU A 302 7.17 21.51 -16.36
C LEU A 302 7.68 20.91 -17.68
N ALA A 303 6.86 20.88 -18.73
CA ALA A 303 7.29 20.32 -20.02
C ALA A 303 8.54 21.00 -20.57
N THR A 304 8.60 22.34 -20.55
CA THR A 304 9.77 23.11 -20.98
C THR A 304 10.99 22.81 -20.11
N PHE A 305 10.83 22.80 -18.79
CA PHE A 305 11.92 22.53 -17.85
C PHE A 305 12.57 21.17 -18.08
N TYR A 306 11.78 20.09 -18.21
CA TYR A 306 12.34 18.75 -18.43
C TYR A 306 13.02 18.60 -19.80
N GLN A 307 12.53 19.30 -20.83
CA GLN A 307 13.21 19.35 -22.13
C GLN A 307 14.59 20.01 -22.02
N GLU A 308 14.68 21.15 -21.33
CA GLU A 308 15.94 21.85 -21.10
C GLU A 308 16.90 21.01 -20.24
N LEU A 309 16.39 20.41 -19.18
CA LEU A 309 17.15 19.55 -18.29
C LEU A 309 17.77 18.37 -19.07
N GLY A 310 16.98 17.69 -19.91
CA GLY A 310 17.48 16.62 -20.77
C GLY A 310 18.56 17.09 -21.75
N ARG A 311 18.41 18.29 -22.35
CA ARG A 311 19.45 18.86 -23.22
C ARG A 311 20.74 19.09 -22.44
N GLN A 312 20.68 19.70 -21.27
CA GLN A 312 21.85 19.98 -20.44
C GLN A 312 22.58 18.70 -20.00
N THR A 313 21.84 17.65 -19.62
CA THR A 313 22.43 16.39 -19.16
C THR A 313 23.18 15.64 -20.26
N PHE A 314 22.77 15.73 -21.53
CA PHE A 314 23.35 14.95 -22.63
C PHE A 314 24.15 15.75 -23.66
N GLN A 315 24.18 17.09 -23.60
CA GLN A 315 24.97 17.92 -24.53
C GLN A 315 26.49 17.81 -24.33
N ASN A 316 26.98 17.20 -23.24
CA ASN A 316 28.40 17.11 -22.90
C ASN A 316 28.98 15.68 -22.83
N LYS A 317 28.27 14.64 -23.30
CA LYS A 317 28.83 13.28 -23.36
C LYS A 317 29.54 13.08 -24.70
N PRO A 318 30.87 12.87 -24.75
CA PRO A 318 31.54 12.50 -25.99
C PRO A 318 30.97 11.17 -26.46
N VAL A 319 30.72 11.07 -27.77
CA VAL A 319 30.34 9.85 -28.48
C VAL A 319 31.43 8.80 -28.33
#